data_AF-A0A925C4C7-F1
#
_entry.id   AF-A0A925C4C7-F1
#
_cell.length_a   1.000
_cell.length_b   1.000
_cell.length_c   1.000
_cell.angle_alpha   90.00
_cell.angle_beta   90.00
_cell.angle_gamma   90.00
#
_symmetry.space_group_name_H-M   'P 1'
#
loop_
_entity.id
_entity.type
_entity.pdbx_description
1 polymer ?
#
loop_
_entity_poly.entity_id
_entity_poly.type
_entity_poly.pdbx_seq_one_letter_code
_entity_poly.pdbx_strand_id
1 'polypeptide(L)' 'MQIAANHAHAVARTRGRDEATQQFVGLLIVALFPALFWMAAAAGIGAAIGHSPAPLALMTFGAAVAAFCAVIGQALFSRN' A
#
# COMPACT_ATOMS: atom_id res chain seq x y z
N MET A 1 -36.52 -0.29 23.24
CA MET A 1 -36.11 0.15 21.88
C MET A 1 -34.74 0.83 21.83
N GLN A 2 -34.35 1.64 22.83
CA GLN A 2 -33.05 2.33 22.87
C GLN A 2 -31.80 1.42 22.90
N ILE A 3 -31.90 0.26 23.57
CA ILE A 3 -30.79 -0.70 23.69
C ILE A 3 -30.43 -1.29 22.32
N ALA A 4 -31.43 -1.72 21.52
CA ALA A 4 -31.21 -2.27 20.18
C ALA A 4 -30.57 -1.25 19.21
N ALA A 5 -30.94 0.03 19.30
CA ALA A 5 -30.31 1.09 18.52
C ALA A 5 -28.83 1.28 18.87
N ASN A 6 -28.49 1.25 20.17
CA ASN A 6 -27.10 1.36 20.63
C ASN A 6 -26.23 0.18 20.16
N HIS A 7 -26.78 -1.04 20.13
CA HIS A 7 -26.08 -2.21 19.58
C HIS A 7 -25.88 -2.10 18.05
N ALA A 8 -26.88 -1.64 17.30
CA ALA A 8 -26.77 -1.45 15.86
C ALA A 8 -25.67 -0.42 15.50
N HIS A 9 -25.57 0.67 16.27
CA HIS A 9 -24.50 1.65 16.09
C HIS A 9 -23.10 1.12 16.46
N ALA A 10 -22.99 0.27 17.48
CA ALA A 10 -21.73 -0.34 17.87
C ALA A 10 -21.21 -1.31 16.79
N VAL A 11 -22.09 -2.16 16.25
CA VAL A 11 -21.76 -3.11 15.16
C VAL A 11 -21.41 -2.38 13.85
N ALA A 12 -22.12 -1.30 13.54
CA ALA A 12 -21.82 -0.48 12.37
C ALA A 12 -20.43 0.20 12.46
N ARG A 13 -20.03 0.66 13.66
CA ARG A 13 -18.68 1.22 13.87
C ARG A 13 -17.57 0.19 13.73
N THR A 14 -17.75 -1.02 14.27
CA THR A 14 -16.73 -2.08 14.13
C THR A 14 -16.59 -2.50 12.69
N ARG A 15 -17.70 -2.68 11.96
CA ARG A 15 -17.69 -3.03 10.54
C ARG A 15 -16.99 -1.97 9.68
N GLY A 16 -17.29 -0.68 9.89
CA GLY A 16 -16.61 0.40 9.16
C GLY A 16 -15.12 0.50 9.47
N ARG A 17 -14.70 0.15 10.70
CA ARG A 17 -13.28 0.11 11.07
C ARG A 17 -12.55 -1.06 10.41
N ASP A 18 -13.19 -2.21 10.29
CA ASP A 18 -12.64 -3.40 9.66
C ASP A 18 -12.48 -3.20 8.14
N GLU A 19 -13.47 -2.57 7.48
CA GLU A 19 -13.41 -2.21 6.06
C GLU A 19 -12.28 -1.21 5.76
N ALA A 20 -12.15 -0.15 6.57
CA ALA A 20 -11.06 0.82 6.43
C ALA A 20 -9.67 0.20 6.64
N THR A 21 -9.57 -0.75 7.58
CA THR A 21 -8.31 -1.47 7.84
C THR A 21 -7.97 -2.39 6.67
N GLN A 22 -8.94 -3.13 6.12
CA GLN A 22 -8.74 -3.96 4.93
C GLN A 22 -8.33 -3.15 3.71
N GLN A 23 -8.95 -1.98 3.49
CA GLN A 23 -8.57 -1.08 2.40
C GLN A 23 -7.15 -0.53 2.57
N PHE A 24 -6.77 -0.14 3.78
CA PHE A 24 -5.41 0.31 4.07
C PHE A 24 -4.37 -0.81 3.83
N VAL A 25 -4.64 -2.03 4.29
CA VAL A 25 -3.76 -3.18 4.05
C VAL A 25 -3.68 -3.50 2.56
N GLY A 26 -4.80 -3.43 1.85
CA GLY A 26 -4.84 -3.61 0.39
C GLY A 26 -3.97 -2.58 -0.33
N LEU A 27 -4.12 -1.30 0.01
CA LEU A 27 -3.28 -0.21 -0.51
C LEU A 27 -1.80 -0.41 -0.20
N LEU A 28 -1.48 -0.82 1.03
CA LEU A 28 -0.11 -1.08 1.45
C LEU A 28 0.52 -2.20 0.60
N ILE A 29 -0.20 -3.30 0.37
CA ILE A 29 0.29 -4.42 -0.45
C ILE A 29 0.49 -3.97 -1.90
N VAL A 30 -0.50 -3.25 -2.47
CA VAL A 30 -0.45 -2.72 -3.84
C VAL A 30 0.72 -1.76 -4.03
N ALA A 31 1.10 -1.01 -3.00
CA ALA A 31 2.23 -0.07 -3.06
C ALA A 31 3.59 -0.75 -2.81
N LEU A 32 3.66 -1.60 -1.78
CA LEU A 32 4.92 -2.14 -1.28
C LEU A 32 5.46 -3.25 -2.18
N PHE A 33 4.61 -4.13 -2.70
CA PHE A 33 5.05 -5.27 -3.49
C PHE A 33 5.73 -4.84 -4.81
N PRO A 34 5.15 -3.93 -5.63
CA PRO A 34 5.82 -3.45 -6.83
C PRO A 34 7.10 -2.67 -6.52
N ALA A 35 7.11 -1.88 -5.44
CA ALA A 35 8.28 -1.12 -5.04
C ALA A 35 9.47 -2.04 -4.71
N LEU A 36 9.24 -3.07 -3.88
CA LEU A 36 10.26 -4.05 -3.53
C LEU A 36 10.73 -4.85 -4.75
N PHE A 37 9.81 -5.27 -5.62
CA PHE A 37 10.15 -5.97 -6.86
C PHE A 37 11.08 -5.14 -7.75
N TRP A 38 10.73 -3.88 -8.00
CA TRP A 38 11.53 -3.00 -8.85
C TRP A 38 12.86 -2.59 -8.21
N MET A 39 12.90 -2.40 -6.89
CA MET A 39 14.17 -2.20 -6.17
C MET A 39 15.10 -3.41 -6.31
N ALA A 40 14.58 -4.63 -6.12
CA ALA A 40 15.36 -5.85 -6.27
C ALA A 40 15.85 -6.05 -7.70
N ALA A 41 15.01 -5.77 -8.69
CA ALA A 41 15.38 -5.82 -10.11
C ALA A 41 16.49 -4.80 -10.43
N ALA A 42 16.34 -3.54 -9.99
CA ALA A 42 17.34 -2.50 -10.22
C ALA A 42 18.68 -2.83 -9.54
N ALA A 43 18.64 -3.33 -8.31
CA ALA A 43 19.84 -3.78 -7.60
C ALA A 43 20.51 -4.97 -8.30
N GLY A 44 19.72 -5.97 -8.74
CA GLY A 44 20.22 -7.14 -9.45
C GLY A 44 20.85 -6.80 -10.79
N ILE A 45 20.20 -5.94 -11.59
CA ILE A 45 20.74 -5.46 -12.87
C ILE A 45 22.02 -4.65 -12.62
N GLY A 46 22.02 -3.74 -11.65
CA GLY A 46 23.19 -2.96 -11.29
C GLY A 46 24.39 -3.83 -10.91
N ALA A 47 24.15 -4.86 -10.09
CA ALA A 47 25.19 -5.83 -9.75
C ALA A 47 25.70 -6.59 -10.97
N ALA A 48 24.81 -7.00 -11.89
CA ALA A 48 25.17 -7.75 -13.10
C ALA A 48 26.03 -6.94 -14.08
N ILE A 49 25.85 -5.61 -14.14
CA ILE A 49 26.63 -4.72 -15.01
C ILE A 49 27.83 -4.07 -14.29
N GLY A 50 28.10 -4.45 -13.04
CA GLY A 50 29.20 -3.89 -12.23
C GLY A 50 28.96 -2.47 -11.73
N HIS A 51 27.72 -1.97 -11.79
CA HIS A 51 27.32 -0.64 -11.29
C HIS A 51 26.17 -0.80 -10.30
N SER A 52 26.50 -1.24 -9.08
CA SER A 52 25.52 -1.35 -8.00
C SER A 52 25.00 0.03 -7.60
N PRO A 53 23.69 0.31 -7.72
CA PRO A 53 23.13 1.58 -7.32
C PRO A 53 23.31 1.81 -5.82
N ALA A 54 23.57 3.07 -5.45
CA ALA A 54 23.72 3.45 -4.05
C ALA A 54 22.42 3.13 -3.26
N PRO A 55 22.51 2.70 -1.99
CA PRO A 55 21.34 2.38 -1.18
C PRO A 55 20.31 3.52 -1.11
N LEU A 56 20.79 4.77 -1.05
CA LEU A 56 19.93 5.96 -1.06
C LEU A 56 19.13 6.09 -2.36
N ALA A 57 19.73 5.76 -3.50
CA ALA A 57 19.07 5.79 -4.81
C ALA A 57 18.01 4.69 -4.93
N LEU A 58 18.28 3.50 -4.39
CA LEU A 58 17.30 2.42 -4.31
C LEU A 58 16.12 2.80 -3.40
N MET A 59 16.37 3.44 -2.26
CA MET A 59 15.32 3.90 -1.36
C MET A 59 14.43 4.98 -1.99
N THR A 60 15.02 5.98 -2.65
CA THR A 60 14.24 7.04 -3.32
C THR A 60 13.43 6.47 -4.49
N PHE A 61 14.03 5.57 -5.28
CA PHE A 61 13.32 4.88 -6.35
C PHE A 61 12.15 4.03 -5.83
N GLY A 62 12.39 3.21 -4.80
CA GLY A 62 11.34 2.42 -4.16
C GLY A 62 10.22 3.26 -3.56
N ALA A 63 10.56 4.37 -2.90
CA ALA A 63 9.58 5.30 -2.35
C ALA A 63 8.73 5.95 -3.45
N ALA A 64 9.35 6.31 -4.59
CA ALA A 64 8.62 6.87 -5.74
C ALA A 64 7.65 5.85 -6.34
N VAL A 65 8.07 4.59 -6.51
CA VAL A 65 7.20 3.51 -6.99
C VAL A 65 6.06 3.24 -6.01
N ALA A 66 6.36 3.16 -4.70
CA ALA A 66 5.35 2.97 -3.67
C ALA A 66 4.32 4.11 -3.66
N ALA A 67 4.77 5.36 -3.74
CA ALA A 67 3.89 6.53 -3.81
C ALA A 67 3.00 6.49 -5.07
N PHE A 68 3.57 6.18 -6.23
CA PHE A 68 2.83 6.04 -7.48
C PHE A 68 1.75 4.94 -7.39
N CYS A 69 2.13 3.75 -6.91
CA CYS A 69 1.19 2.64 -6.74
C CYS A 69 0.12 2.92 -5.68
N ALA A 70 0.45 3.65 -4.61
CA ALA A 70 -0.55 4.08 -3.62
C ALA A 70 -1.56 5.06 -4.20
N VAL A 71 -1.11 6.04 -5.01
CA VAL A 71 -1.98 7.00 -5.69
C VAL A 71 -2.91 6.28 -6.68
N ILE A 72 -2.38 5.37 -7.50
CA ILE A 72 -3.19 4.57 -8.42
C ILE A 72 -4.16 3.66 -7.67
N GLY A 73 -3.68 2.95 -6.65
CA GLY A 73 -4.53 2.09 -5.81
C GLY A 73 -5.68 2.88 -5.23
N GLN A 74 -5.43 4.07 -4.69
CA GLN A 74 -6.46 4.92 -4.13
C GLN A 74 -7.45 5.40 -5.20
N ALA A 75 -6.95 5.78 -6.39
CA ALA A 75 -7.81 6.15 -7.51
C ALA A 75 -8.72 5.00 -7.97
N LEU A 76 -8.21 3.76 -7.98
CA LEU A 76 -8.98 2.57 -8.33
C LEU A 76 -10.03 2.25 -7.26
N PHE A 77 -9.68 2.30 -5.98
CA PHE A 77 -10.63 2.05 -4.88
C PHE A 77 -11.67 3.15 -4.75
N SER A 78 -11.36 4.39 -5.11
CA SER A 78 -12.32 5.51 -5.09
C SER A 78 -13.37 5.46 -6.23
N ARG A 79 -13.16 4.61 -7.23
CA ARG A 79 -14.01 4.48 -8.42
C ARG A 79 -15.04 3.37 -8.33
N ASN A 80 -14.93 2.48 -7.34
CA ASN A 80 -15.88 1.41 -7.04
C ASN A 80 -16.84 1.82 -5.92
#